data_AF-A0A1S2KEP9-F1
#
_entry.id   AF-A0A1S2KEP9-F1
#
_cell.length_a   1.000
_cell.length_b   1.000
_cell.length_c   1.000
_cell.angle_alpha   90.00
_cell.angle_beta   90.00
_cell.angle_gamma   90.00
#
_symmetry.space_group_name_H-M   'P 1'
#
loop_
_entity.id
_entity.type
_entity.pdbx_description
1 polymer ?
#
loop_
_entity_poly.entity_id
_entity_poly.type
_entity_poly.pdbx_seq_one_letter_code
_entity_poly.pdbx_strand_id
1 'polypeptide(L)'
;MSFENPPALSHAVVVETLERALRDRSTEGEAAGVLVGTSLNDDDADFVEFWCVQVGTRAVPGSPLLGLAGLCLGHTARRFGRLSDEALALAESLAARAEAEPTDVDGRAVDGYDDVRSFLRLW
;
A
#
# COMPACT_ATOMS: atom_id res chain seq x y z
N MET A 1 -2.64 -13.99 17.92
CA MET A 1 -2.49 -13.43 16.56
C MET A 1 -2.43 -14.62 15.62
N SER A 2 -3.47 -14.83 14.81
CA SER A 2 -3.49 -15.86 13.77
C SER A 2 -2.89 -15.28 12.48
N PHE A 3 -1.99 -16.01 11.85
CA PHE A 3 -1.53 -15.72 10.50
C PHE A 3 -2.60 -16.23 9.52
N GLU A 4 -3.13 -15.35 8.68
CA GLU A 4 -4.00 -15.71 7.57
C GLU A 4 -3.29 -15.37 6.27
N ASN A 5 -3.11 -16.35 5.38
CA ASN A 5 -2.62 -16.11 4.03
C ASN A 5 -3.82 -15.64 3.18
N PRO A 6 -3.86 -14.39 2.70
CA PRO A 6 -5.01 -13.89 1.97
C PRO A 6 -5.21 -14.72 0.68
N PRO A 7 -6.44 -15.20 0.39
CA PRO A 7 -6.71 -15.87 -0.88
C PRO A 7 -6.51 -14.88 -2.04
N ALA A 8 -6.02 -15.37 -3.18
CA ALA A 8 -5.99 -14.57 -4.40
C ALA A 8 -7.42 -14.22 -4.82
N LEU A 9 -7.76 -12.94 -4.78
CA LEU A 9 -9.05 -12.40 -5.20
C LEU A 9 -8.99 -12.01 -6.67
N SER A 10 -10.14 -11.99 -7.36
CA SER A 10 -10.20 -11.42 -8.69
C SER A 10 -10.02 -9.90 -8.64
N HIS A 11 -9.43 -9.31 -9.68
CA HIS A 11 -9.27 -7.85 -9.79
C HIS A 11 -10.58 -7.09 -9.57
N ALA A 12 -11.71 -7.62 -10.03
CA ALA A 12 -13.02 -6.99 -9.82
C ALA A 12 -13.39 -6.88 -8.34
N VAL A 13 -13.15 -7.93 -7.54
CA VAL A 13 -13.41 -7.91 -6.10
C VAL A 13 -12.44 -6.96 -5.39
N VAL A 14 -11.18 -6.95 -5.79
CA VAL A 14 -10.16 -6.02 -5.25
C VAL A 14 -10.61 -4.57 -5.49
N VAL A 15 -10.94 -4.23 -6.73
CA VAL A 15 -11.40 -2.89 -7.12
C VAL A 15 -12.62 -2.47 -6.30
N GLU A 16 -13.64 -3.34 -6.21
CA GLU A 16 -14.86 -3.04 -5.46
C GLU A 16 -14.58 -2.77 -3.98
N THR A 17 -13.80 -3.63 -3.33
CA THR A 17 -13.49 -3.50 -1.90
C THR A 17 -12.67 -2.25 -1.61
N LEU A 18 -11.64 -1.96 -2.42
CA LEU A 18 -10.80 -0.77 -2.23
C LEU A 18 -11.58 0.53 -2.49
N GLU A 19 -12.34 0.59 -3.58
CA GLU A 19 -13.18 1.75 -3.91
C GLU A 19 -14.22 2.01 -2.82
N ARG A 20 -14.82 0.97 -2.24
CA ARG A 20 -15.75 1.12 -1.12
C ARG A 20 -15.08 1.72 0.10
N ALA A 21 -13.89 1.25 0.47
CA ALA A 21 -13.16 1.78 1.64
C ALA A 21 -12.70 3.24 1.46
N LEU A 22 -12.43 3.67 0.23
CA LEU A 22 -12.14 5.07 -0.07
C LEU A 22 -13.35 5.99 0.10
N ARG A 23 -14.57 5.44 0.17
CA ARG A 23 -15.82 6.18 0.40
C ARG A 23 -16.38 5.98 1.82
N ASP A 24 -16.10 4.85 2.44
CA ASP A 24 -16.64 4.44 3.73
C ASP A 24 -15.55 3.85 4.63
N ARG A 25 -15.20 4.59 5.68
CA ARG A 25 -14.15 4.18 6.63
C ARG A 25 -14.48 2.91 7.40
N SER A 26 -15.76 2.54 7.52
CA SER A 26 -16.15 1.32 8.22
C SER A 26 -15.64 0.04 7.53
N THR A 27 -15.26 0.12 6.25
CA THR A 27 -14.75 -1.01 5.48
C THR A 27 -13.22 -1.00 5.31
N GLU A 28 -12.49 -0.09 5.97
CA GLU A 28 -11.02 0.00 5.90
C GLU A 28 -10.33 -1.29 6.35
N GLY A 29 -10.89 -2.00 7.34
CA GLY A 29 -10.33 -3.26 7.83
C GLY A 29 -10.34 -4.38 6.77
N GLU A 30 -11.41 -4.48 5.98
CA GLU A 30 -11.49 -5.44 4.88
C GLU A 30 -10.52 -5.05 3.75
N ALA A 31 -10.51 -3.76 3.37
CA ALA A 31 -9.62 -3.24 2.35
C ALA A 31 -8.14 -3.42 2.71
N ALA A 32 -7.77 -3.35 3.99
CA ALA A 32 -6.41 -3.61 4.43
C ALA A 32 -5.95 -5.04 4.10
N GLY A 33 -6.79 -6.04 4.39
CA GLY A 33 -6.51 -7.44 4.05
C GLY A 33 -6.41 -7.66 2.54
N VAL A 34 -7.30 -7.03 1.76
CA VAL A 34 -7.30 -7.10 0.30
C VAL A 34 -6.04 -6.46 -0.30
N LEU A 35 -5.66 -5.25 0.13
CA LEU A 35 -4.49 -4.54 -0.40
C LEU A 35 -3.20 -5.34 -0.16
N VAL A 36 -3.02 -5.88 1.04
CA VAL A 36 -1.88 -6.74 1.37
C VAL A 36 -1.92 -8.03 0.54
N GLY A 37 -3.08 -8.69 0.49
CA GLY A 37 -3.25 -9.93 -0.28
C GLY A 37 -2.90 -9.78 -1.76
N THR A 38 -3.38 -8.71 -2.39
CA THR A 38 -3.05 -8.35 -3.77
C THR A 38 -1.57 -8.05 -3.91
N SER A 39 -0.99 -7.24 -3.03
CA SER A 39 0.44 -6.86 -3.11
C SER A 39 1.40 -8.03 -2.92
N LEU A 40 0.99 -9.08 -2.22
CA LEU A 40 1.81 -10.28 -1.99
C LEU A 40 1.62 -11.36 -3.05
N ASN A 41 0.42 -11.50 -3.64
CA ASN A 41 0.05 -12.67 -4.44
C ASN A 41 -0.30 -12.38 -5.90
N ASP A 42 -0.67 -11.15 -6.25
CA ASP A 42 -1.05 -10.82 -7.63
C ASP A 42 0.20 -10.64 -8.50
N ASP A 43 0.23 -11.24 -9.68
CA ASP A 43 1.36 -11.20 -10.61
C ASP A 43 1.31 -10.00 -11.57
N ASP A 44 0.18 -9.29 -11.61
CA ASP A 44 0.04 -8.06 -12.39
C ASP A 44 0.64 -6.88 -11.62
N ALA A 45 1.92 -6.62 -11.89
CA ALA A 45 2.68 -5.55 -11.25
C ALA A 45 2.03 -4.16 -11.43
N ASP A 46 1.49 -3.88 -12.61
CA ASP A 46 0.91 -2.57 -12.91
C ASP A 46 -0.43 -2.40 -12.18
N PHE A 47 -1.23 -3.46 -12.06
CA PHE A 47 -2.45 -3.46 -11.26
C PHE A 47 -2.18 -3.25 -9.77
N VAL A 48 -1.19 -3.98 -9.22
CA VAL A 48 -0.80 -3.87 -7.81
C VAL A 48 -0.32 -2.45 -7.50
N GLU A 49 0.60 -1.93 -8.31
CA GLU A 49 1.16 -0.59 -8.13
C GLU A 49 0.06 0.47 -8.22
N PHE A 50 -0.80 0.38 -9.25
CA PHE A 50 -1.92 1.30 -9.45
C PHE A 50 -2.79 1.41 -8.20
N TRP A 51 -3.19 0.27 -7.60
CA TRP A 51 -4.06 0.31 -6.42
C TRP A 51 -3.35 0.77 -5.15
N CYS A 52 -2.06 0.48 -4.99
CA CYS A 52 -1.27 1.07 -3.91
C CYS A 52 -1.24 2.61 -4.03
N VAL A 53 -1.04 3.13 -5.24
CA VAL A 53 -1.07 4.57 -5.51
C VAL A 53 -2.45 5.16 -5.25
N GLN A 54 -3.51 4.57 -5.81
CA GLN A 54 -4.88 5.06 -5.60
C GLN A 54 -5.24 5.14 -4.12
N VAL A 55 -4.91 4.10 -3.35
CA VAL A 55 -5.19 4.09 -1.90
C VAL A 55 -4.33 5.12 -1.17
N GLY A 56 -3.02 5.16 -1.42
CA GLY A 56 -2.10 6.08 -0.75
C GLY A 56 -2.36 7.55 -1.05
N THR A 57 -2.97 7.87 -2.20
CA THR A 57 -3.36 9.23 -2.57
C THR A 57 -4.76 9.62 -2.07
N ARG A 58 -5.73 8.70 -2.11
CA ARG A 58 -7.15 9.04 -1.91
C ARG A 58 -7.66 8.76 -0.49
N ALA A 59 -6.97 7.94 0.30
CA ALA A 59 -7.36 7.70 1.69
C ALA A 59 -7.20 9.00 2.51
N VAL A 60 -8.14 9.23 3.43
CA VAL A 60 -8.15 10.45 4.26
C VAL A 60 -7.03 10.42 5.31
N PRO A 61 -6.54 11.58 5.78
CA PRO A 61 -5.60 11.67 6.90
C PRO A 61 -6.04 10.83 8.12
N GLY A 62 -5.09 10.12 8.72
CA GLY A 62 -5.34 9.20 9.83
C GLY A 62 -6.07 7.91 9.44
N SER A 63 -6.19 7.60 8.14
CA SER A 63 -6.62 6.28 7.68
C SER A 63 -5.46 5.27 7.81
N PRO A 64 -5.70 4.08 8.38
CA PRO A 64 -4.69 3.02 8.43
C PRO A 64 -4.30 2.51 7.03
N LEU A 65 -5.04 2.86 5.98
CA LEU A 65 -4.71 2.50 4.61
C LEU A 65 -3.52 3.28 4.05
N LEU A 66 -3.22 4.47 4.58
CA LEU A 66 -2.08 5.28 4.11
C LEU A 66 -0.74 4.61 4.43
N GLY A 67 -0.52 4.23 5.70
CA GLY A 67 0.68 3.50 6.11
C GLY A 67 0.82 2.16 5.39
N LEU A 68 -0.33 1.49 5.17
CA LEU A 68 -0.37 0.22 4.48
C LEU A 68 -0.07 0.32 2.98
N ALA A 69 -0.53 1.37 2.30
CA ALA A 69 -0.17 1.63 0.91
C ALA A 69 1.35 1.81 0.75
N GLY A 70 2.00 2.56 1.65
CA GLY A 70 3.46 2.70 1.67
C GLY A 70 4.17 1.36 1.85
N LEU A 71 3.73 0.54 2.81
CA LEU A 71 4.26 -0.82 3.00
C LEU A 71 4.09 -1.70 1.76
N CYS A 72 2.92 -1.65 1.13
CA CYS A 72 2.62 -2.43 -0.06
C CYS A 72 3.46 -2.00 -1.26
N LEU A 73 3.79 -0.71 -1.41
CA LEU A 73 4.76 -0.24 -2.40
C LEU A 73 6.16 -0.83 -2.17
N GLY A 74 6.57 -0.98 -0.91
CA GLY A 74 7.79 -1.71 -0.54
C GLY A 74 7.76 -3.18 -1.01
N HIS A 75 6.63 -3.87 -0.81
CA HIS A 75 6.44 -5.23 -1.34
C HIS A 75 6.45 -5.28 -2.87
N THR A 76 5.82 -4.32 -3.55
CA THR A 76 5.85 -4.19 -5.02
C THR A 76 7.28 -4.01 -5.52
N ALA A 77 8.06 -3.09 -4.92
CA ALA A 77 9.46 -2.89 -5.25
C ALA A 77 10.29 -4.17 -5.04
N ARG A 78 10.08 -4.86 -3.92
CA ARG A 78 10.75 -6.14 -3.61
C ARG A 78 10.42 -7.23 -4.61
N ARG A 79 9.15 -7.39 -5.00
CA ARG A 79 8.68 -8.47 -5.87
C ARG A 79 9.05 -8.24 -7.32
N PHE A 80 8.87 -7.02 -7.81
CA PHE A 80 8.97 -6.70 -9.24
C PHE A 80 10.26 -5.97 -9.60
N GLY A 81 11.04 -5.50 -8.62
CA GLY A 81 12.32 -4.82 -8.85
C GLY A 81 12.19 -3.45 -9.51
N ARG A 82 10.99 -2.88 -9.53
CA ARG A 82 10.69 -1.56 -10.10
C ARG A 82 9.51 -0.91 -9.38
N LEU A 83 9.45 0.41 -9.48
CA LEU A 83 8.27 1.25 -9.25
C LEU A 83 8.25 2.35 -10.33
N SER A 84 7.08 2.87 -10.67
CA SER A 84 7.02 4.15 -11.40
C SER A 84 7.52 5.32 -10.55
N ASP A 85 7.85 6.43 -11.22
CA ASP A 85 8.26 7.67 -10.54
C ASP A 85 7.15 8.20 -9.61
N GLU A 86 5.88 8.04 -10.00
CA GLU A 86 4.72 8.43 -9.18
C GLU A 86 4.64 7.60 -7.90
N ALA A 87 4.77 6.27 -8.03
CA ALA A 87 4.77 5.36 -6.90
C ALA A 87 5.95 5.62 -5.94
N LEU A 88 7.14 5.90 -6.49
CA LEU A 88 8.31 6.23 -5.69
C LEU A 88 8.12 7.55 -4.91
N ALA A 89 7.65 8.60 -5.59
CA ALA A 89 7.38 9.89 -4.95
C ALA A 89 6.31 9.77 -3.85
N LEU A 90 5.29 8.94 -4.07
CA LEU A 90 4.26 8.67 -3.08
C LEU A 90 4.83 7.92 -1.86
N ALA A 91 5.66 6.90 -2.06
CA ALA A 91 6.28 6.16 -0.96
C ALA A 91 7.13 7.09 -0.06
N GLU A 92 7.96 7.95 -0.67
CA GLU A 92 8.74 8.97 0.04
C GLU A 92 7.84 9.96 0.79
N SER A 93 6.78 10.45 0.14
CA SER A 93 5.84 11.39 0.77
C SER A 93 5.10 10.79 1.96
N LEU A 94 4.69 9.52 1.89
CA LEU A 94 4.01 8.83 2.98
C LEU A 94 4.96 8.58 4.15
N ALA A 95 6.21 8.18 3.87
CA ALA A 95 7.23 8.01 4.91
C ALA A 95 7.52 9.33 5.64
N ALA A 96 7.72 10.43 4.90
CA ALA A 96 7.94 11.75 5.48
C ALA A 96 6.76 12.23 6.34
N ARG A 97 5.52 11.95 5.92
CA ARG A 97 4.32 12.24 6.72
C ARG A 97 4.27 11.40 8.00
N ALA A 98 4.64 10.13 7.93
CA ALA A 98 4.66 9.25 9.09
C ALA A 98 5.72 9.66 10.13
N GLU A 99 6.87 10.15 9.70
CA GLU A 99 7.89 10.70 10.60
C GLU A 99 7.43 12.01 11.25
N ALA A 100 6.73 12.87 10.50
CA ALA A 100 6.29 14.18 10.97
C ALA A 100 5.06 14.10 11.89
N GLU A 101 4.08 13.26 11.55
CA GLU A 101 2.80 13.14 12.26
C GLU A 101 2.28 11.68 12.21
N PRO A 102 2.66 10.84 13.20
CA PRO A 102 2.24 9.44 13.27
C PRO A 102 0.72 9.23 13.38
N THR A 103 -0.05 10.26 13.72
CA THR A 103 -1.53 10.18 13.71
C THR A 103 -2.14 10.44 12.33
N ASP A 104 -1.38 11.00 11.39
CA ASP A 104 -1.76 11.16 9.98
C ASP A 104 -1.44 9.88 9.17
N VAL A 105 -0.19 9.44 9.23
CA VAL A 105 0.28 8.21 8.57
C VAL A 105 1.08 7.40 9.59
N ASP A 106 0.79 6.12 9.74
CA ASP A 106 1.53 5.29 10.68
C ASP A 106 2.89 4.82 10.12
N GLY A 107 3.74 4.30 11.01
CA GLY A 107 5.13 3.94 10.71
C GLY A 107 5.33 2.87 9.64
N ARG A 108 4.30 2.14 9.22
CA ARG A 108 4.42 1.16 8.12
C ARG A 108 4.83 1.81 6.79
N ALA A 109 4.54 3.10 6.61
CA ALA A 109 5.01 3.83 5.45
C ALA A 109 6.55 3.99 5.44
N VAL A 110 7.17 4.16 6.61
CA VAL A 110 8.63 4.27 6.75
C VAL A 110 9.26 2.92 6.41
N ASP A 111 8.76 1.83 7.00
CA ASP A 111 9.22 0.47 6.70
C ASP A 111 9.12 0.16 5.20
N GLY A 112 8.00 0.55 4.58
CA GLY A 112 7.78 0.41 3.14
C GLY A 112 8.79 1.18 2.30
N TYR A 113 9.09 2.43 2.65
CA TYR A 113 10.07 3.23 1.94
C TYR A 113 11.51 2.71 2.11
N ASP A 114 11.86 2.19 3.28
CA ASP A 114 13.15 1.52 3.50
C ASP A 114 13.31 0.29 2.61
N ASP A 115 12.24 -0.52 2.46
CA ASP A 115 12.19 -1.62 1.49
C ASP A 115 12.38 -1.10 0.06
N VAL A 116 11.67 -0.03 -0.35
CA VAL A 116 11.84 0.58 -1.67
C VAL A 116 13.30 0.97 -1.91
N ARG A 117 13.93 1.70 -1.00
CA ARG A 117 15.33 2.13 -1.15
C ARG A 117 16.28 0.95 -1.22
N SER A 118 16.06 -0.06 -0.39
CA SER A 118 16.88 -1.27 -0.35
C SER A 118 16.79 -2.07 -1.65
N PHE A 119 15.58 -2.40 -2.11
CA PHE A 119 15.37 -3.26 -3.28
C PHE A 119 15.60 -2.54 -4.61
N LEU A 120 15.39 -1.22 -4.68
CA LEU A 120 15.68 -0.41 -5.87
C LEU A 120 17.08 0.21 -5.87
N ARG A 121 17.88 0.00 -4.81
CA ARG A 121 19.27 0.47 -4.69
C ARG A 121 19.42 2.00 -4.82
N LEU A 122 18.59 2.74 -4.10
CA LEU A 122 18.52 4.21 -4.14
C LEU A 122 19.43 4.91 -3.10
N TRP A 123 20.57 4.30 -2.77
CA TRP A 123 21.55 4.82 -1.79
C TRP A 123 22.80 5.36 -2.49
#